data_AF-E0J5T8-F1
#
_entry.id   AF-E0J5T8-F1
#
_cell.length_a   1.000
_cell.length_b   1.000
_cell.length_c   1.000
_cell.angle_alpha   90.00
_cell.angle_beta   90.00
_cell.angle_gamma   90.00
#
_symmetry.space_group_name_H-M   'P 1'
#
loop_
_entity.id
_entity.type
_entity.pdbx_description
1 polymer ?
#
loop_
_entity_poly.entity_id
_entity_poly.type
_entity_poly.pdbx_seq_one_letter_code
_entity_poly.pdbx_strand_id
1 'polypeptide(L)'
;MLTKEPSFASLLVKQSPAMHYGHGWIMGEDGKHWHPCRSQDELLSELTTRKRRKSKCMRQKMKWFITFVTEGRIIQYLKMICSVAIRRCRAMVATFSL
;
A
#
# COMPACT_ATOMS: atom_id res chain seq x y z
N MET A 1 40.24 -38.10 19.16
CA MET A 1 40.21 -37.83 17.70
C MET A 1 39.76 -36.39 17.50
N LEU A 2 40.70 -35.46 17.31
CA LEU A 2 40.40 -34.08 16.93
C LEU A 2 39.85 -34.10 15.50
N THR A 3 38.54 -33.99 15.34
CA THR A 3 37.91 -33.77 14.03
C THR A 3 38.30 -32.36 13.57
N LYS A 4 39.29 -32.29 12.67
CA LYS A 4 39.81 -31.07 12.05
C LYS A 4 38.86 -30.51 11.00
N GLU A 5 37.55 -30.54 11.24
CA GLU A 5 36.63 -29.78 10.41
C GLU A 5 36.62 -28.34 10.94
N PRO A 6 36.97 -27.34 10.12
CA PRO A 6 36.88 -25.96 10.55
C PRO A 6 35.42 -25.68 10.91
N SER A 7 35.18 -25.12 12.10
CA SER A 7 33.88 -24.58 12.48
C SER A 7 33.30 -23.77 11.31
N PHE A 8 32.01 -23.90 11.06
CA PHE A 8 31.32 -23.17 10.01
C PHE A 8 31.58 -21.65 10.09
N ALA A 9 31.75 -21.12 11.31
CA ALA A 9 32.15 -19.74 11.54
C ALA A 9 33.50 -19.38 10.87
N SER A 10 34.48 -20.29 10.89
CA SER A 10 35.79 -20.11 10.26
C SER A 10 35.70 -20.01 8.74
N LEU A 11 34.69 -20.65 8.12
CA LEU A 11 34.42 -20.53 6.69
C LEU A 11 33.77 -19.18 6.36
N LEU A 12 32.83 -18.71 7.20
CA LEU A 12 32.20 -17.41 7.04
C LEU A 12 33.19 -16.25 7.20
N VAL A 13 34.13 -16.35 8.14
CA VAL A 13 35.20 -15.36 8.35
C VAL A 13 36.11 -15.24 7.13
N LYS A 14 36.36 -16.35 6.40
CA LYS A 14 37.15 -16.30 5.15
C LYS A 14 36.42 -15.65 3.98
N GLN A 15 35.08 -15.75 3.94
CA GLN A 15 34.28 -15.18 2.86
C GLN A 15 33.90 -13.71 3.08
N SER A 16 33.91 -13.23 4.33
CA SER A 16 33.59 -11.85 4.67
C SER A 16 34.83 -11.15 5.24
N PRO A 17 35.78 -10.67 4.40
CA PRO A 17 36.91 -9.85 4.85
C PRO A 17 36.48 -8.45 5.35
N ALA A 18 35.17 -8.15 5.35
CA ALA A 18 34.64 -6.91 5.91
C ALA A 18 34.87 -6.86 7.43
N MET A 19 35.15 -5.65 7.93
CA MET A 19 35.32 -5.40 9.36
C MET A 19 34.05 -5.82 10.10
N HIS A 20 34.14 -6.87 10.92
CA HIS A 20 33.01 -7.32 11.74
C HIS A 20 32.86 -6.40 12.94
N TYR A 21 31.90 -5.48 12.86
CA TYR A 21 31.45 -4.71 14.01
C TYR A 21 30.63 -5.67 14.88
N GLY A 22 31.26 -6.25 15.90
CA GLY A 22 30.64 -7.26 16.77
C GLY A 22 29.27 -6.80 17.29
N HIS A 23 28.42 -7.75 17.71
CA HIS A 23 27.02 -7.51 18.13
C HIS A 23 26.05 -7.10 17.01
N GLY A 24 26.30 -7.47 15.76
CA GLY A 24 25.33 -7.28 14.66
C GLY A 24 25.27 -5.87 14.10
N TRP A 25 26.32 -5.08 14.33
CA TRP A 25 26.49 -3.77 13.70
C TRP A 25 26.99 -3.93 12.26
N ILE A 26 26.45 -3.11 11.37
CA ILE A 26 26.76 -3.07 9.94
C ILE A 26 27.18 -1.64 9.61
N MET A 27 28.22 -1.44 8.80
CA MET A 27 28.54 -0.10 8.31
C MET A 27 27.69 0.25 7.10
N GLY A 28 27.02 1.39 7.19
CA GLY A 28 26.36 2.02 6.05
C GLY A 28 27.38 2.60 5.06
N GLU A 29 26.92 2.83 3.84
CA GLU A 29 27.71 3.48 2.78
C GLU A 29 28.17 4.90 3.15
N ASP A 30 27.48 5.53 4.11
CA ASP A 30 27.81 6.85 4.66
C ASP A 30 28.87 6.81 5.78
N GLY A 31 29.42 5.62 6.08
CA GLY A 31 30.37 5.41 7.16
C GLY A 31 29.74 5.45 8.56
N LYS A 32 28.40 5.44 8.67
CA LYS A 32 27.72 5.34 9.96
C LYS A 32 27.43 3.88 10.32
N HIS A 33 27.42 3.61 11.62
CA HIS A 33 27.05 2.29 12.14
C HIS A 33 25.53 2.15 12.14
N TRP A 34 25.05 1.06 11.56
CA TRP A 34 23.65 0.69 11.47
C TRP A 34 23.42 -0.63 12.24
N HIS A 35 22.34 -0.70 13.02
CA HIS A 35 21.97 -1.92 13.74
C HIS A 35 20.47 -2.19 13.53
N PRO A 36 20.09 -3.33 12.93
CA PRO A 36 18.70 -3.62 12.55
C PRO A 36 17.67 -3.40 13.67
N CYS A 37 17.99 -3.82 14.89
CA CYS A 37 17.07 -3.67 16.03
C CYS A 37 17.01 -2.24 16.60
N ARG A 38 18.05 -1.41 16.44
CA ARG A 38 18.10 -0.05 17.01
C ARG A 38 17.65 1.02 16.03
N SER A 39 17.84 0.79 14.73
CA SER A 39 17.42 1.69 13.65
C SER A 39 16.07 1.28 13.03
N GLN A 40 15.31 0.42 13.74
CA GLN A 40 14.02 -0.06 13.27
C GLN A 40 12.98 1.07 13.19
N ASP A 41 12.99 2.00 14.15
CA ASP A 41 12.04 3.11 14.17
C ASP A 41 12.19 4.02 12.95
N GLU A 42 13.43 4.24 12.50
CA GLU A 42 13.72 5.01 11.29
C GLU A 42 13.15 4.31 10.04
N LEU A 43 13.38 3.00 9.90
CA LEU A 43 12.79 2.18 8.82
C LEU A 43 11.26 2.16 8.85
N LEU A 44 10.67 1.99 10.04
CA LEU A 44 9.22 2.00 10.22
C LEU A 44 8.64 3.38 9.90
N SER A 45 9.33 4.46 10.27
CA SER A 45 8.95 5.82 9.92
C SER A 45 8.96 6.04 8.40
N GLU A 46 9.94 5.50 7.68
CA GLU A 46 10.01 5.61 6.22
C GLU A 46 8.90 4.79 5.53
N LEU A 47 8.62 3.58 6.02
CA LEU A 47 7.55 2.73 5.50
C LEU A 47 6.15 3.33 5.72
N THR A 48 5.92 3.92 6.89
CA THR A 48 4.63 4.54 7.24
C THR A 48 4.43 5.90 6.55
N THR A 49 5.50 6.68 6.39
CA THR A 49 5.45 7.98 5.69
C THR A 49 5.45 7.86 4.17
N ARG A 50 5.70 6.65 3.62
CA ARG A 50 5.37 6.27 2.23
C ARG A 50 3.84 6.22 2.03
N LYS A 51 3.18 7.34 2.35
CA LYS A 51 1.77 7.62 2.09
C LYS A 51 1.55 7.41 0.61
N ARG A 52 0.97 6.26 0.27
CA ARG A 52 0.66 5.86 -1.10
C ARG A 52 -0.12 7.01 -1.71
N ARG A 53 0.54 7.82 -2.55
CA ARG A 53 -0.05 9.02 -3.11
C ARG A 53 -1.20 8.55 -3.98
N LYS A 54 -2.43 8.57 -3.44
CA LYS A 54 -3.62 8.27 -4.24
C LYS A 54 -3.55 9.13 -5.50
N SER A 55 -3.85 8.55 -6.65
CA SER A 55 -3.84 9.33 -7.89
C SER A 55 -4.79 10.54 -7.73
N LYS A 56 -4.48 11.66 -8.41
CA LYS A 56 -5.34 12.86 -8.37
C LYS A 56 -6.79 12.48 -8.71
N CYS A 57 -6.98 11.63 -9.71
CA CYS A 57 -8.26 11.04 -10.10
C CYS A 57 -8.97 10.31 -8.94
N MET A 58 -8.27 9.42 -8.22
CA MET A 58 -8.85 8.68 -7.10
C MET A 58 -9.27 9.60 -5.95
N ARG A 59 -8.49 10.65 -5.66
CA ARG A 59 -8.89 11.67 -4.65
C ARG A 59 -10.12 12.44 -5.09
N GLN A 60 -10.21 12.82 -6.36
CA GLN A 60 -11.36 13.56 -6.89
C GLN A 60 -12.64 12.73 -6.84
N LYS A 61 -12.56 11.45 -7.25
CA LYS A 61 -13.68 10.50 -7.16
C LYS A 61 -14.15 10.32 -5.72
N MET A 62 -13.21 10.17 -4.77
CA MET A 62 -13.55 10.01 -3.35
C MET A 62 -14.23 11.25 -2.78
N LYS A 63 -13.71 12.46 -3.07
CA LYS A 63 -14.33 13.72 -2.65
C LYS A 63 -15.75 13.86 -3.20
N TRP A 64 -15.92 13.61 -4.49
CA TRP A 64 -17.22 13.68 -5.13
C TRP A 64 -18.22 12.69 -4.52
N PHE A 65 -17.78 11.46 -4.26
CA PHE A 65 -18.62 10.44 -3.62
C PHE A 65 -19.03 10.84 -2.20
N ILE A 66 -18.10 11.36 -1.39
CA ILE A 66 -18.41 11.83 -0.04
C ILE A 66 -19.43 12.96 -0.11
N THR A 67 -19.20 13.99 -0.94
CA THR A 67 -20.14 15.10 -1.13
C THR A 67 -21.52 14.63 -1.57
N PHE A 68 -21.57 13.71 -2.53
CA PHE A 68 -22.81 13.11 -3.03
C PHE A 68 -23.61 12.38 -1.93
N VAL A 69 -22.92 11.66 -1.05
CA VAL A 69 -23.54 10.94 0.08
C VAL A 69 -23.96 11.91 1.19
N THR A 70 -23.12 12.88 1.55
CA THR A 70 -23.40 13.84 2.64
C THR A 70 -24.53 14.80 2.33
N GLU A 71 -24.71 15.18 1.06
CA GLU A 71 -25.77 16.10 0.66
C GLU A 71 -27.15 15.42 0.55
N GLY A 72 -27.27 14.13 0.87
CA GLY A 72 -28.56 13.41 0.88
C GLY A 72 -29.22 13.29 -0.50
N ARG A 73 -28.49 13.58 -1.58
CA ARG A 73 -29.01 13.56 -2.97
C ARG A 73 -29.23 12.14 -3.49
N ILE A 74 -28.85 11.11 -2.75
CA ILE A 74 -29.08 9.69 -3.07
C ILE A 74 -30.55 9.43 -3.39
N ILE A 75 -31.47 9.91 -2.55
CA ILE A 75 -32.91 9.69 -2.74
C ILE A 75 -33.42 10.40 -4.00
N GLN A 76 -32.94 11.62 -4.28
CA GLN A 76 -33.28 12.35 -5.51
C GLN A 76 -32.74 11.64 -6.76
N TYR A 77 -31.51 11.13 -6.69
CA TYR A 77 -30.87 10.40 -7.78
C TYR A 77 -31.60 9.08 -8.09
N LEU A 78 -31.99 8.31 -7.05
CA LEU A 78 -32.82 7.10 -7.19
C LEU A 78 -34.19 7.41 -7.81
N LYS A 79 -34.86 8.49 -7.38
CA LYS A 79 -36.13 8.93 -8.00
C LYS A 79 -35.96 9.28 -9.47
N MET A 80 -34.88 9.95 -9.85
CA MET A 80 -34.59 10.27 -11.24
C MET A 80 -34.40 9.01 -12.09
N ILE A 81 -33.56 8.07 -11.65
CA ILE A 81 -33.31 6.80 -12.36
C ILE A 81 -34.59 5.99 -12.53
N CYS A 82 -35.36 5.81 -11.46
CA CYS A 82 -36.64 5.09 -11.54
C CYS A 82 -37.60 5.77 -12.54
N SER A 83 -37.66 7.11 -12.56
CA SER A 83 -38.52 7.83 -13.51
C SER A 83 -38.12 7.63 -14.98
N VAL A 84 -36.83 7.48 -15.26
CA VAL A 84 -36.30 7.23 -16.61
C VAL A 84 -36.58 5.78 -17.01
N ALA A 85 -36.36 4.83 -16.10
CA ALA A 85 -36.68 3.43 -16.32
C ALA A 85 -38.17 3.22 -16.61
N ILE A 86 -39.07 3.81 -15.79
CA ILE A 86 -40.52 3.73 -15.98
C ILE A 86 -40.94 4.33 -17.33
N ARG A 87 -40.38 5.48 -17.72
CA ARG A 87 -40.65 6.09 -19.04
C ARG A 87 -40.21 5.20 -20.19
N ARG A 88 -39.02 4.60 -20.08
CA ARG A 88 -38.49 3.69 -21.11
C ARG A 88 -39.32 2.41 -21.23
N CYS A 89 -39.77 1.85 -20.10
CA CYS A 89 -40.69 0.71 -20.10
C CYS A 89 -42.04 1.06 -20.75
N ARG A 90 -42.63 2.22 -20.43
CA ARG A 90 -43.87 2.68 -21.07
C ARG A 90 -43.73 2.87 -22.57
N ALA A 91 -42.62 3.46 -23.03
CA ALA A 91 -42.34 3.63 -24.45
C ALA A 91 -42.22 2.29 -25.18
N MET A 92 -41.55 1.29 -24.59
CA MET A 92 -41.44 -0.05 -25.17
C MET A 92 -42.79 -0.78 -25.24
N VAL A 93 -43.65 -0.63 -24.24
CA VAL A 93 -45.01 -1.22 -24.27
C VAL A 93 -45.87 -0.58 -25.36
N ALA A 94 -45.77 0.75 -25.54
CA ALA A 94 -46.49 1.47 -26.59
C ALA A 94 -46.04 1.07 -28.01
N THR A 95 -44.77 0.71 -28.20
CA THR A 95 -44.26 0.23 -29.50
C THR A 95 -44.62 -1.21 -29.83
N PHE A 96 -45.01 -2.03 -28.85
CA PHE A 96 -45.37 -3.44 -29.05
C PHE A 96 -46.89 -3.70 -29.15
N SER A 97 -47.72 -2.67 -28.89
CA SER A 97 -49.19 -2.76 -28.91
C SER A 97 -49.82 -2.19 -30.20
N LEU A 98 -49.02 -2.06 -31.26
CA LEU A 98 -49.36 -1.54 -32.59
C LEU A 98 -49.00 -2.61 -33.64
#